data_AF-A0A5J4NPW7-F1
#
_entry.id   AF-A0A5J4NPW7-F1
#
_cell.length_a   1.000
_cell.length_b   1.000
_cell.length_c   1.000
_cell.angle_alpha   90.00
_cell.angle_beta   90.00
_cell.angle_gamma   90.00
#
_symmetry.space_group_name_H-M   'P 1'
#
loop_
_entity.id
_entity.type
_entity.pdbx_description
1 polymer ?
#
loop_
_entity_poly.entity_id
_entity_poly.type
_entity_poly.pdbx_seq_one_letter_code
_entity_poly.pdbx_strand_id
1 'polypeptide(L)'
;MGLPILLQEVTIWLPTLIGYVYLFVHFCYTLYTNRGKVCTNWFKADPNTSRVNVHRIVAHIRQLLSSVRSDNRELPHSQQYRNGCYKRAEALFRQLWFPQHGFTYPVGLLWSLTLSVLLQYFLLVQSLSAVYTFTLNKKLEITGKYPEIDNSFYENVAIDNARRVHQVFDIHTNDTDVITQMQYEYIYYWVDVVWICIILATSLAFITNVINVFRIMSDYQTLSINIYRNGFKVIPEMAKWLDAFKVTRGTILYPSYQVAVMVCGYYLQALLYTAIFIFLSVVVTMNAFTNKDFLVQFLRNWWPGILVMTAFGIIQQLAIRYLFTQHRGKSYGFNNVRSLQLYHFFSSFYNVLFGLISGFGRVLYCPVSSAMCISRLDISPLAKPIQSVDTGHVAFLGFLYADVLKNNPTFRAGLWALLSPYQQSGTLCRSNFDEALMLEVEAFNRLIRQSEEEPAIRHLTASDVNPTLGTESQSVVYYGSYYYETG
;
A
#
# COMPACT_ATOMS: atom_id res chain seq x y z
N MET A 1 -9.38 31.35 -28.13
CA MET A 1 -8.21 30.83 -27.36
C MET A 1 -8.34 30.96 -25.83
N GLY A 2 -9.11 31.89 -25.24
CA GLY A 2 -9.13 32.09 -23.76
C GLY A 2 -10.04 31.17 -22.91
N LEU A 3 -11.13 30.63 -23.47
CA LEU A 3 -12.07 29.76 -22.73
C LEU A 3 -11.46 28.44 -22.20
N PRO A 4 -10.64 27.69 -22.96
CA PRO A 4 -10.06 26.44 -22.45
C PRO A 4 -9.00 26.67 -21.36
N ILE A 5 -8.29 27.82 -21.40
CA ILE A 5 -7.29 28.19 -20.40
C ILE A 5 -7.98 28.53 -19.07
N LEU A 6 -9.07 29.31 -19.11
CA LEU A 6 -9.86 29.60 -17.92
C LEU A 6 -10.48 28.35 -17.31
N LEU A 7 -11.02 27.44 -18.15
CA LEU A 7 -11.59 26.19 -17.67
C LEU A 7 -10.53 25.30 -17.00
N GLN A 8 -9.31 25.29 -17.53
CA GLN A 8 -8.18 24.56 -16.99
C GLN A 8 -7.74 25.12 -15.62
N GLU A 9 -7.59 26.44 -15.49
CA GLU A 9 -7.25 27.06 -14.22
C GLU A 9 -8.32 26.75 -13.16
N VAL A 10 -9.60 26.92 -13.50
CA VAL A 10 -10.72 26.60 -12.60
C VAL A 10 -10.70 25.13 -12.16
N THR A 11 -10.38 24.20 -13.07
CA THR A 11 -10.30 22.76 -12.76
C THR A 11 -9.15 22.45 -11.79
N ILE A 12 -8.02 23.14 -11.93
CA ILE A 12 -6.87 23.01 -11.02
C ILE A 12 -7.22 23.50 -9.61
N TRP A 13 -7.94 24.62 -9.49
CA TRP A 13 -8.31 25.21 -8.20
C TRP A 13 -9.47 24.52 -7.49
N LEU A 14 -10.27 23.71 -8.22
CA LEU A 14 -11.48 23.07 -7.70
C LEU A 14 -11.30 22.35 -6.34
N PRO A 15 -10.26 21.52 -6.12
CA PRO A 15 -10.14 20.79 -4.86
C PRO A 15 -9.76 21.69 -3.69
N THR A 16 -8.97 22.74 -3.94
CA THR A 16 -8.63 23.74 -2.92
C THR A 16 -9.85 24.54 -2.50
N LEU A 17 -10.69 24.93 -3.46
CA LEU A 17 -11.95 25.63 -3.21
C LEU A 17 -12.91 24.78 -2.38
N ILE A 18 -13.08 23.49 -2.75
CA ILE A 18 -13.88 22.54 -1.97
C ILE A 18 -13.34 22.41 -0.54
N GLY A 19 -12.01 22.34 -0.38
CA GLY A 19 -11.35 22.30 0.93
C GLY A 19 -11.63 23.54 1.78
N TYR A 20 -11.53 24.74 1.21
CA TYR A 20 -11.84 25.99 1.91
C TYR A 20 -13.32 26.09 2.28
N VAL A 21 -14.24 25.69 1.38
CA VAL A 21 -15.68 25.64 1.67
C VAL A 21 -15.96 24.67 2.81
N TYR A 22 -15.36 23.48 2.81
CA TYR A 22 -15.49 22.52 3.90
C TYR A 22 -15.01 23.10 5.24
N LEU A 23 -13.83 23.71 5.27
CA LEU A 23 -13.28 24.33 6.49
C LEU A 23 -14.18 25.47 6.99
N PHE A 24 -14.68 26.31 6.08
CA PHE A 24 -15.58 27.40 6.43
C PHE A 24 -16.91 26.87 7.01
N VAL A 25 -17.55 25.90 6.35
CA VAL A 25 -18.79 25.29 6.84
C VAL A 25 -18.57 24.59 8.18
N HIS A 26 -17.48 23.84 8.34
CA HIS A 26 -17.14 23.18 9.59
C HIS A 26 -16.87 24.17 10.73
N PHE A 27 -16.18 25.28 10.43
CA PHE A 27 -15.94 26.36 11.39
C PHE A 27 -17.26 27.01 11.82
N CYS A 28 -18.13 27.38 10.88
CA CYS A 28 -19.46 27.92 11.17
C CYS A 28 -20.32 26.94 11.98
N TYR A 29 -20.30 25.65 11.64
CA TYR A 29 -21.01 24.60 12.37
C TYR A 29 -20.48 24.44 13.81
N THR A 30 -19.15 24.44 13.97
CA THR A 30 -18.50 24.33 15.28
C THR A 30 -18.79 25.56 16.16
N LEU A 31 -18.83 26.76 15.56
CA LEU A 31 -19.24 27.99 16.24
C LEU A 31 -20.72 27.95 16.65
N TYR A 32 -21.60 27.47 15.78
CA TYR A 32 -23.03 27.37 16.07
C TYR A 32 -23.31 26.37 17.19
N THR A 33 -22.75 25.16 17.11
CA THR A 33 -22.93 24.09 18.10
C THR A 33 -22.34 24.44 19.46
N ASN A 34 -21.20 25.13 19.49
CA ASN A 34 -20.57 25.55 20.73
C ASN A 34 -20.99 26.96 21.18
N ARG A 35 -21.94 27.62 20.53
CA ARG A 35 -22.36 29.01 20.83
C ARG A 35 -22.70 29.21 22.31
N GLY A 36 -23.31 28.23 22.96
CA GLY A 36 -23.62 28.28 24.41
C GLY A 36 -22.40 28.13 25.34
N LYS A 37 -21.32 27.48 24.89
CA LYS A 37 -20.06 27.32 25.64
C LYS A 37 -19.07 28.46 25.36
N VAL A 38 -19.10 29.01 24.15
CA VAL A 38 -18.24 30.11 23.67
C VAL A 38 -18.45 31.40 24.48
N CYS A 39 -19.64 31.65 25.01
CA CYS A 39 -19.93 32.82 25.86
C CYS A 39 -19.28 32.79 27.25
N THR A 40 -18.71 31.66 27.69
CA THR A 40 -18.03 31.55 28.98
C THR A 40 -16.64 30.94 28.78
N ASN A 41 -15.65 31.80 28.51
CA ASN A 41 -14.22 31.49 28.43
C ASN A 41 -13.79 30.58 27.27
N TRP A 42 -13.57 31.19 26.09
CA TRP A 42 -12.94 30.56 24.93
C TRP A 42 -11.58 29.88 25.26
N PHE A 43 -10.83 30.43 26.21
CA PHE A 43 -9.55 29.89 26.67
C PHE A 43 -9.64 28.74 27.70
N LYS A 44 -10.82 28.50 28.30
CA LYS A 44 -11.06 27.38 29.24
C LYS A 44 -11.88 26.25 28.63
N ALA A 45 -12.19 26.32 27.33
CA ALA A 45 -12.82 25.22 26.63
C ALA A 45 -11.82 24.05 26.56
N ASP A 46 -11.91 23.13 27.53
CA ASP A 46 -11.13 21.90 27.57
C ASP A 46 -11.24 21.20 26.19
N PRO A 47 -10.14 21.09 25.41
CA PRO A 47 -10.18 20.43 24.10
C PRO A 47 -10.46 18.92 24.22
N ASN A 48 -10.43 18.39 25.45
CA ASN A 48 -10.54 16.97 25.73
C ASN A 48 -11.96 16.61 26.19
N THR A 49 -12.87 16.44 25.22
CA THR A 49 -14.14 15.71 25.44
C THR A 49 -13.85 14.20 25.60
N SER A 50 -13.05 13.84 26.62
CA SER A 50 -12.55 12.48 26.85
C SER A 50 -13.68 11.45 26.98
N ARG A 51 -14.87 11.87 27.41
CA ARG A 51 -16.06 11.01 27.53
C ARG A 51 -16.50 10.35 26.22
N VAL A 52 -16.36 11.03 25.07
CA VAL A 52 -16.78 10.47 23.76
C VAL A 52 -15.79 9.39 23.28
N ASN A 53 -14.50 9.62 23.49
CA ASN A 53 -13.45 8.64 23.14
C ASN A 53 -13.51 7.42 24.07
N VAL A 54 -13.75 7.63 25.37
CA VAL A 54 -13.87 6.55 26.37
C VAL A 54 -15.04 5.63 26.04
N HIS A 55 -16.21 6.16 25.68
CA HIS A 55 -17.36 5.30 25.36
C HIS A 55 -17.09 4.39 24.15
N ARG A 56 -16.41 4.89 23.12
CA ARG A 56 -15.99 4.09 21.95
C ARG A 56 -14.94 3.04 22.32
N ILE A 57 -13.97 3.40 23.16
CA ILE A 57 -12.92 2.49 23.62
C ILE A 57 -13.52 1.37 24.49
N VAL A 58 -14.42 1.70 25.41
CA VAL A 58 -15.12 0.72 26.28
C VAL A 58 -16.01 -0.20 25.45
N ALA A 59 -16.70 0.32 24.43
CA ALA A 59 -17.47 -0.50 23.49
C ALA A 59 -16.57 -1.49 22.72
N HIS A 60 -15.40 -1.04 22.25
CA HIS A 60 -14.42 -1.89 21.57
C HIS A 60 -13.91 -3.02 22.47
N ILE A 61 -13.55 -2.71 23.73
CA ILE A 61 -13.06 -3.70 24.69
C ILE A 61 -14.15 -4.69 25.10
N ARG A 62 -15.38 -4.20 25.31
CA ARG A 62 -16.54 -5.07 25.57
C ARG A 62 -16.74 -6.07 24.43
N GLN A 63 -16.54 -5.64 23.18
CA GLN A 63 -16.62 -6.52 22.01
C GLN A 63 -15.47 -7.54 21.95
N LEU A 64 -14.23 -7.13 22.24
CA LEU A 64 -13.09 -8.04 22.32
C LEU A 64 -13.30 -9.11 23.40
N LEU A 65 -13.73 -8.70 24.60
CA LEU A 65 -14.05 -9.62 25.70
C LEU A 65 -15.25 -10.52 25.37
N SER A 66 -16.28 -10.02 24.68
CA SER A 66 -17.41 -10.86 24.24
C SER A 66 -17.00 -11.85 23.15
N SER A 67 -16.03 -11.49 22.30
CA SER A 67 -15.53 -12.39 21.26
C SER A 67 -14.75 -13.57 21.84
N VAL A 68 -13.93 -13.35 22.88
CA VAL A 68 -13.25 -14.43 23.61
C VAL A 68 -14.25 -15.36 24.30
N ARG A 69 -15.38 -14.81 24.79
CA ARG A 69 -16.49 -15.60 25.34
C ARG A 69 -17.23 -16.44 24.29
N SER A 70 -17.18 -16.02 23.02
CA SER A 70 -17.79 -16.71 21.86
C SER A 70 -16.85 -17.77 21.26
N ASP A 71 -15.54 -17.48 21.19
CA ASP A 71 -14.53 -18.38 20.62
C ASP A 71 -14.38 -19.68 21.43
N ASN A 72 -14.65 -19.63 22.73
CA ASN A 72 -14.67 -20.83 23.59
C ASN A 72 -15.86 -21.78 23.32
N ARG A 73 -16.77 -21.46 22.39
CA ARG A 73 -17.94 -22.31 22.05
C ARG A 73 -17.92 -22.88 20.63
N GLU A 74 -17.01 -22.45 19.76
CA GLU A 74 -16.96 -22.93 18.38
C GLU A 74 -15.64 -23.64 18.08
N LEU A 75 -15.69 -24.97 18.05
CA LEU A 75 -14.67 -25.80 17.44
C LEU A 75 -14.40 -25.32 16.00
N PRO A 76 -13.13 -25.18 15.56
CA PRO A 76 -12.81 -24.66 14.24
C PRO A 76 -13.02 -25.75 13.18
N HIS A 77 -14.27 -26.03 12.83
CA HIS A 77 -14.59 -26.82 11.64
C HIS A 77 -14.89 -25.90 10.46
N SER A 78 -14.05 -26.03 9.44
CA SER A 78 -14.20 -25.54 8.06
C SER A 78 -13.78 -24.10 7.78
N GLN A 79 -12.47 -23.89 7.72
CA GLN A 79 -11.88 -22.84 6.86
C GLN A 79 -12.16 -23.20 5.40
N GLN A 80 -13.33 -22.78 4.91
CA GLN A 80 -13.76 -23.05 3.55
C GLN A 80 -12.96 -22.18 2.58
N TYR A 81 -11.89 -22.76 2.02
CA TYR A 81 -11.14 -22.26 0.86
C TYR A 81 -12.07 -22.13 -0.36
N ARG A 82 -12.87 -21.05 -0.45
CA ARG A 82 -13.59 -20.65 -1.68
C ARG A 82 -13.00 -19.36 -2.23
N ASN A 83 -11.92 -19.55 -2.97
CA ASN A 83 -11.18 -18.52 -3.70
C ASN A 83 -11.98 -18.05 -4.93
N GLY A 84 -12.72 -16.96 -4.77
CA GLY A 84 -13.23 -16.17 -5.90
C GLY A 84 -12.65 -14.76 -5.86
N CYS A 85 -12.20 -14.23 -7.00
CA CYS A 85 -11.68 -12.87 -7.11
C CYS A 85 -12.71 -11.83 -6.63
N TYR A 86 -13.99 -12.04 -6.97
CA TYR A 86 -15.11 -11.20 -6.54
C TYR A 86 -15.28 -11.16 -5.02
N LYS A 87 -15.21 -12.31 -4.32
CA LYS A 87 -15.33 -12.33 -2.85
C LYS A 87 -14.11 -11.76 -2.14
N ARG A 88 -12.92 -11.80 -2.74
CA ARG A 88 -11.74 -11.09 -2.21
C ARG A 88 -11.89 -9.59 -2.34
N ALA A 89 -12.40 -9.11 -3.49
CA ALA A 89 -12.72 -7.70 -3.68
C ALA A 89 -13.84 -7.26 -2.72
N GLU A 90 -14.89 -8.06 -2.54
CA GLU A 90 -15.97 -7.81 -1.59
C GLU A 90 -15.49 -7.81 -0.14
N ALA A 91 -14.61 -8.75 0.24
CA ALA A 91 -14.00 -8.78 1.57
C ALA A 91 -13.15 -7.54 1.84
N LEU A 92 -12.31 -7.13 0.87
CA LEU A 92 -11.56 -5.88 0.94
C LEU A 92 -12.50 -4.68 1.05
N PHE A 93 -13.55 -4.63 0.24
CA PHE A 93 -14.52 -3.53 0.25
C PHE A 93 -15.29 -3.45 1.57
N ARG A 94 -15.71 -4.59 2.13
CA ARG A 94 -16.36 -4.67 3.44
C ARG A 94 -15.41 -4.26 4.56
N GLN A 95 -14.14 -4.67 4.50
CA GLN A 95 -13.13 -4.30 5.49
C GLN A 95 -12.80 -2.80 5.43
N LEU A 96 -12.88 -2.19 4.24
CA LEU A 96 -12.65 -0.77 4.02
C LEU A 96 -13.80 0.11 4.52
N TRP A 97 -15.04 -0.31 4.27
CA TRP A 97 -16.25 0.45 4.61
C TRP A 97 -16.73 0.26 6.05
N PHE A 98 -16.42 -0.90 6.66
CA PHE A 98 -16.81 -1.22 8.03
C PHE A 98 -15.54 -1.47 8.86
N PRO A 99 -14.83 -0.41 9.28
CA PRO A 99 -13.78 -0.57 10.28
C PRO A 99 -14.37 -1.28 11.51
N GLN A 100 -13.62 -2.23 12.08
CA GLN A 100 -14.07 -2.94 13.28
C GLN A 100 -14.45 -1.91 14.34
N HIS A 101 -15.67 -2.04 14.88
CA HIS A 101 -16.28 -1.02 15.73
C HIS A 101 -15.31 -0.55 16.83
N GLY A 102 -15.05 0.76 16.85
CA GLY A 102 -14.19 1.40 17.86
C GLY A 102 -12.73 1.59 17.45
N PHE A 103 -12.27 1.09 16.29
CA PHE A 103 -10.95 1.44 15.76
C PHE A 103 -10.96 2.85 15.15
N THR A 104 -9.98 3.67 15.52
CA THR A 104 -9.81 5.03 15.00
C THR A 104 -8.45 5.16 14.32
N TYR A 105 -8.44 5.58 13.05
CA TYR A 105 -7.20 5.87 12.34
C TYR A 105 -6.48 7.08 12.94
N PRO A 106 -5.14 7.08 13.02
CA PRO A 106 -4.40 8.24 13.48
C PRO A 106 -4.49 9.39 12.47
N VAL A 107 -4.52 10.61 13.01
CA VAL A 107 -4.69 11.85 12.22
C VAL A 107 -3.58 12.01 11.18
N GLY A 108 -2.32 11.67 11.54
CA GLY A 108 -1.19 11.76 10.62
C GLY A 108 -1.33 10.85 9.39
N LEU A 109 -1.86 9.63 9.58
CA LEU A 109 -2.14 8.72 8.47
C LEU A 109 -3.26 9.28 7.60
N LEU A 110 -4.40 9.65 8.21
CA LEU A 110 -5.56 10.15 7.47
C LEU A 110 -5.21 11.39 6.64
N TRP A 111 -4.47 12.34 7.23
CA TRP A 111 -3.99 13.53 6.55
C TRP A 111 -3.06 13.20 5.37
N SER A 112 -2.11 12.28 5.56
CA SER A 112 -1.18 11.90 4.49
C SER A 112 -1.89 11.23 3.30
N LEU A 113 -2.90 10.40 3.58
CA LEU A 113 -3.65 9.67 2.55
C LEU A 113 -4.62 10.60 1.81
N THR A 114 -5.31 11.50 2.51
CA THR A 114 -6.21 12.48 1.86
C THR A 114 -5.43 13.45 1.00
N LEU A 115 -4.29 13.95 1.49
CA LEU A 115 -3.41 14.81 0.71
C LEU A 115 -2.83 14.08 -0.50
N SER A 116 -2.49 12.79 -0.37
CA SER A 116 -2.02 11.97 -1.50
C SER A 116 -3.07 11.86 -2.61
N VAL A 117 -4.35 11.63 -2.27
CA VAL A 117 -5.44 11.56 -3.26
C VAL A 117 -5.67 12.91 -3.93
N LEU A 118 -5.64 14.00 -3.16
CA LEU A 118 -5.77 15.36 -3.67
C LEU A 118 -4.66 15.69 -4.67
N LEU A 119 -3.43 15.33 -4.31
CA LEU A 119 -2.25 15.56 -5.12
C LEU A 119 -2.27 14.71 -6.40
N GLN A 120 -2.73 13.46 -6.33
CA GLN A 120 -2.91 12.61 -7.51
C GLN A 120 -3.92 13.20 -8.50
N TYR A 121 -5.01 13.80 -8.01
CA TYR A 121 -5.95 14.51 -8.86
C TYR A 121 -5.27 15.69 -9.57
N PHE A 122 -4.52 16.51 -8.82
CA PHE A 122 -3.78 17.64 -9.40
C PHE A 122 -2.78 17.18 -10.47
N LEU A 123 -2.02 16.12 -10.19
CA LEU A 123 -1.05 15.56 -11.13
C LEU A 123 -1.71 15.04 -12.40
N LEU A 124 -2.86 14.37 -12.29
CA LEU A 124 -3.64 13.89 -13.44
C LEU A 124 -4.12 15.06 -14.31
N VAL A 125 -4.70 16.09 -13.71
CA VAL A 125 -5.17 17.27 -14.45
C VAL A 125 -4.01 17.99 -15.12
N GLN A 126 -2.89 18.17 -14.40
CA GLN A 126 -1.69 18.78 -14.94
C GLN A 126 -1.08 17.97 -16.09
N SER A 127 -0.99 16.65 -15.96
CA SER A 127 -0.45 15.79 -17.03
C SER A 127 -1.35 15.82 -18.27
N LEU A 128 -2.67 15.71 -18.10
CA LEU A 128 -3.61 15.72 -19.21
C LEU A 128 -3.59 17.06 -19.96
N SER A 129 -3.54 18.17 -19.21
CA SER A 129 -3.43 19.50 -19.81
C SER A 129 -2.11 19.73 -20.54
N ALA A 130 -0.97 19.36 -19.94
CA ALA A 130 0.34 19.52 -20.55
C ALA A 130 0.42 18.74 -21.88
N VAL A 131 -0.14 17.53 -21.91
CA VAL A 131 -0.14 16.71 -23.12
C VAL A 131 -1.16 17.26 -24.13
N TYR A 132 -2.32 17.78 -23.68
CA TYR A 132 -3.32 18.40 -24.56
C TYR A 132 -2.75 19.63 -25.28
N THR A 133 -2.09 20.52 -24.55
CA THR A 133 -1.46 21.71 -25.13
C THR A 133 -0.33 21.35 -26.08
N PHE A 134 0.51 20.35 -25.73
CA PHE A 134 1.56 19.87 -26.61
C PHE A 134 1.01 19.30 -27.93
N THR A 135 -0.01 18.45 -27.86
CA THR A 135 -0.64 17.84 -29.05
C THR A 135 -1.38 18.86 -29.89
N LEU A 136 -2.14 19.79 -29.29
CA LEU A 136 -2.81 20.86 -30.00
C LEU A 136 -1.83 21.77 -30.75
N ASN A 137 -0.75 22.20 -30.09
CA ASN A 137 0.27 23.05 -30.72
C ASN A 137 0.92 22.35 -31.91
N LYS A 138 1.22 21.05 -31.77
CA LYS A 138 1.79 20.24 -32.86
C LYS A 138 0.79 20.04 -34.01
N LYS A 139 -0.49 19.81 -33.71
CA LYS A 139 -1.53 19.72 -34.73
C LYS A 139 -1.69 21.05 -35.48
N LEU A 140 -1.74 22.17 -34.77
CA LEU A 140 -1.83 23.50 -35.39
C LEU A 140 -0.63 23.84 -36.28
N GLU A 141 0.59 23.46 -35.87
CA GLU A 141 1.80 23.59 -36.69
C GLU A 141 1.71 22.78 -37.99
N ILE A 142 1.14 21.57 -37.94
CA ILE A 142 0.96 20.70 -39.10
C ILE A 142 -0.17 21.20 -40.00
N THR A 143 -1.34 21.54 -39.45
CA THR A 143 -2.51 22.04 -40.20
C THR A 143 -2.20 23.38 -40.88
N GLY A 144 -1.42 24.25 -40.23
CA GLY A 144 -0.98 25.52 -40.82
C GLY A 144 -0.07 25.33 -42.04
N LYS A 145 0.63 24.20 -42.13
CA LYS A 145 1.51 23.87 -43.25
C LYS A 145 0.77 23.19 -44.41
N TYR A 146 -0.31 22.46 -44.13
CA TYR A 146 -1.12 21.73 -45.13
C TYR A 146 -2.62 21.75 -44.75
N PRO A 147 -3.40 22.74 -45.22
CA PRO A 147 -4.81 22.90 -44.86
C PRO A 147 -5.73 21.83 -45.46
N GLU A 148 -5.29 21.10 -46.48
CA GLU A 148 -6.09 20.07 -47.16
C GLU A 148 -6.28 18.78 -46.35
N ILE A 149 -5.46 18.56 -45.32
CA ILE A 149 -5.47 17.35 -44.49
C ILE A 149 -6.69 17.33 -43.54
N ASP A 150 -7.13 18.51 -43.07
CA ASP A 150 -8.18 18.68 -42.05
C ASP A 150 -9.57 18.23 -42.55
N ASN A 151 -9.83 18.36 -43.86
CA ASN A 151 -11.13 18.03 -44.47
C ASN A 151 -11.38 16.52 -44.63
N SER A 152 -10.35 15.67 -44.53
CA SER A 152 -10.47 14.23 -44.79
C SER A 152 -10.72 13.37 -43.54
N PHE A 153 -10.67 13.95 -42.34
CA PHE A 153 -10.40 13.18 -41.11
C PHE A 153 -11.60 12.99 -40.17
N TYR A 154 -12.69 13.75 -40.32
CA TYR A 154 -13.83 13.67 -39.40
C TYR A 154 -14.77 12.47 -39.64
N GLU A 155 -14.60 11.70 -40.72
CA GLU A 155 -15.50 10.60 -41.08
C GLU A 155 -14.77 9.26 -41.26
N ASN A 156 -14.59 8.48 -40.19
CA ASN A 156 -14.32 7.03 -40.25
C ASN A 156 -13.02 6.52 -40.95
N VAL A 157 -11.96 7.32 -41.11
CA VAL A 157 -10.77 6.94 -41.92
C VAL A 157 -9.49 6.58 -41.14
N ALA A 158 -9.42 6.55 -39.80
CA ALA A 158 -8.16 6.15 -39.13
C ALA A 158 -7.69 4.74 -39.56
N ILE A 159 -8.64 3.85 -39.84
CA ILE A 159 -8.40 2.49 -40.36
C ILE A 159 -8.06 2.51 -41.86
N ASP A 160 -8.73 3.34 -42.65
CA ASP A 160 -8.51 3.42 -44.10
C ASP A 160 -7.25 4.22 -44.48
N ASN A 161 -6.85 5.21 -43.67
CA ASN A 161 -5.61 5.97 -43.81
C ASN A 161 -4.41 5.12 -43.38
N ALA A 162 -4.52 4.37 -42.28
CA ALA A 162 -3.49 3.39 -41.94
C ALA A 162 -3.36 2.30 -43.02
N ARG A 163 -4.48 1.87 -43.65
CA ARG A 163 -4.47 0.93 -44.78
C ARG A 163 -3.82 1.54 -46.04
N ARG A 164 -4.08 2.82 -46.36
CA ARG A 164 -3.40 3.54 -47.46
C ARG A 164 -1.90 3.72 -47.20
N VAL A 165 -1.52 4.20 -46.02
CA VAL A 165 -0.11 4.41 -45.63
C VAL A 165 0.69 3.10 -45.63
N HIS A 166 0.05 1.96 -45.33
CA HIS A 166 0.71 0.65 -45.42
C HIS A 166 0.75 0.06 -46.83
N GLN A 167 -0.25 0.33 -47.69
CA GLN A 167 -0.17 0.02 -49.13
C GLN A 167 0.95 0.79 -49.84
N VAL A 168 1.36 1.93 -49.29
CA VAL A 168 2.42 2.81 -49.83
C VAL A 168 3.83 2.26 -49.66
N PHE A 169 4.11 1.43 -48.65
CA PHE A 169 5.43 0.78 -48.52
C PHE A 169 5.72 -0.21 -49.65
N ASP A 170 4.69 -0.63 -50.40
CA ASP A 170 4.82 -1.51 -51.57
C ASP A 170 4.76 -0.76 -52.92
N ILE A 171 4.54 0.56 -52.94
CA ILE A 171 4.41 1.34 -54.19
C ILE A 171 5.71 2.11 -54.47
N HIS A 172 6.40 1.73 -55.55
CA HIS A 172 7.49 2.50 -56.16
C HIS A 172 6.92 3.68 -56.96
N THR A 173 6.56 4.78 -56.29
CA THR A 173 6.21 6.06 -56.93
C THR A 173 7.38 7.04 -56.82
N ASN A 174 7.77 7.67 -57.94
CA ASN A 174 8.89 8.61 -58.02
C ASN A 174 8.49 10.08 -57.72
N ASP A 175 7.20 10.37 -57.48
CA ASP A 175 6.73 11.73 -57.23
C ASP A 175 7.03 12.17 -55.80
N THR A 176 7.88 13.19 -55.67
CA THR A 176 8.35 13.73 -54.39
C THR A 176 7.22 14.33 -53.55
N ASP A 177 6.23 14.95 -54.19
CA ASP A 177 5.13 15.64 -53.50
C ASP A 177 4.19 14.63 -52.83
N VAL A 178 3.90 13.52 -53.52
CA VAL A 178 3.08 12.42 -52.99
C VAL A 178 3.80 11.76 -51.81
N ILE A 179 5.12 11.53 -51.90
CA ILE A 179 5.92 10.97 -50.80
C ILE A 179 5.87 11.88 -49.56
N THR A 180 6.00 13.19 -49.73
CA THR A 180 5.96 14.12 -48.59
C THR A 180 4.58 14.14 -47.93
N GLN A 181 3.49 14.19 -48.70
CA GLN A 181 2.13 14.13 -48.18
C GLN A 181 1.89 12.85 -47.35
N MET A 182 2.37 11.69 -47.83
CA MET A 182 2.24 10.40 -47.15
C MET A 182 3.06 10.33 -45.84
N GLN A 183 4.23 10.97 -45.79
CA GLN A 183 5.02 11.07 -44.55
C GLN A 183 4.29 11.86 -43.46
N TYR A 184 3.58 12.94 -43.83
CA TYR A 184 2.82 13.73 -42.86
C TYR A 184 1.59 12.98 -42.32
N GLU A 185 0.87 12.23 -43.16
CA GLU A 185 -0.25 11.39 -42.70
C GLU A 185 0.21 10.33 -41.68
N TYR A 186 1.38 9.72 -41.92
CA TYR A 186 1.98 8.76 -40.98
C TYR A 186 2.35 9.41 -39.64
N ILE A 187 3.00 10.58 -39.66
CA ILE A 187 3.38 11.30 -38.44
C ILE A 187 2.13 11.67 -37.63
N TYR A 188 1.08 12.15 -38.30
CA TYR A 188 -0.16 12.54 -37.65
C TYR A 188 -0.85 11.35 -36.95
N TYR A 189 -0.90 10.18 -37.62
CA TYR A 189 -1.41 8.95 -37.02
C TYR A 189 -0.66 8.57 -35.73
N TRP A 190 0.68 8.62 -35.73
CA TRP A 190 1.46 8.30 -34.54
C TRP A 190 1.30 9.32 -33.41
N VAL A 191 1.10 10.60 -33.74
CA VAL A 191 0.79 11.63 -32.74
C VAL A 191 -0.54 11.31 -32.05
N ASP A 192 -1.57 10.89 -32.79
CA ASP A 192 -2.88 10.50 -32.22
C ASP A 192 -2.78 9.22 -31.38
N VAL A 193 -2.04 8.22 -31.84
CA VAL A 193 -1.80 6.98 -31.10
C VAL A 193 -1.09 7.26 -29.77
N VAL A 194 -0.01 8.05 -29.80
CA VAL A 194 0.76 8.41 -28.60
C VAL A 194 -0.11 9.20 -27.62
N TRP A 195 -0.96 10.12 -28.13
CA TRP A 195 -1.93 10.86 -27.31
C TRP A 195 -2.87 9.93 -26.54
N ILE A 196 -3.51 8.98 -27.25
CA ILE A 196 -4.42 8.01 -26.63
C ILE A 196 -3.68 7.14 -25.60
N CYS A 197 -2.47 6.69 -25.92
CA CYS A 197 -1.64 5.89 -25.01
C CYS A 197 -1.32 6.64 -23.71
N ILE A 198 -0.99 7.93 -23.80
CA ILE A 198 -0.70 8.76 -22.64
C ILE A 198 -1.94 8.94 -21.78
N ILE A 199 -3.12 9.24 -22.37
CA ILE A 199 -4.37 9.37 -21.62
C ILE A 199 -4.70 8.09 -20.85
N LEU A 200 -4.60 6.93 -21.52
CA LEU A 200 -4.86 5.63 -20.89
C LEU A 200 -3.85 5.34 -19.78
N ALA A 201 -2.56 5.62 -20.00
CA ALA A 201 -1.50 5.44 -19.02
C ALA A 201 -1.70 6.29 -17.77
N THR A 202 -1.95 7.59 -17.92
CA THR A 202 -2.13 8.52 -16.80
C THR A 202 -3.39 8.20 -16.00
N SER A 203 -4.46 7.78 -16.69
CA SER A 203 -5.71 7.36 -16.04
C SER A 203 -5.51 6.07 -15.25
N LEU A 204 -4.79 5.08 -15.81
CA LEU A 204 -4.49 3.83 -15.13
C LEU A 204 -3.56 4.04 -13.92
N ALA A 205 -2.57 4.94 -14.03
CA ALA A 205 -1.71 5.33 -12.93
C ALA A 205 -2.49 6.00 -11.80
N PHE A 206 -3.44 6.88 -12.11
CA PHE A 206 -4.34 7.47 -11.12
C PHE A 206 -5.16 6.39 -10.38
N ILE A 207 -5.83 5.50 -11.13
CA ILE A 207 -6.64 4.43 -10.53
C ILE A 207 -5.79 3.51 -9.65
N THR A 208 -4.59 3.13 -10.11
CA THR A 208 -3.65 2.28 -9.35
C THR A 208 -3.28 2.94 -8.02
N ASN A 209 -2.95 4.23 -8.03
CA ASN A 209 -2.57 4.94 -6.82
C ASN A 209 -3.73 5.13 -5.83
N VAL A 210 -4.94 5.38 -6.32
CA VAL A 210 -6.15 5.42 -5.49
C VAL A 210 -6.40 4.06 -4.82
N ILE A 211 -6.26 2.97 -5.57
CA ILE A 211 -6.34 1.60 -5.01
C ILE A 211 -5.25 1.38 -3.95
N ASN A 212 -4.02 1.86 -4.19
CA ASN A 212 -2.93 1.74 -3.25
C ASN A 212 -3.20 2.50 -1.94
N VAL A 213 -3.80 3.69 -1.98
CA VAL A 213 -4.23 4.43 -0.78
C VAL A 213 -5.21 3.60 0.06
N PHE A 214 -6.20 2.98 -0.59
CA PHE A 214 -7.17 2.13 0.10
C PHE A 214 -6.52 0.86 0.69
N ARG A 215 -5.57 0.26 -0.03
CA ARG A 215 -4.81 -0.88 0.47
C ARG A 215 -3.98 -0.53 1.70
N ILE A 216 -3.27 0.60 1.68
CA ILE A 216 -2.50 1.07 2.84
C ILE A 216 -3.42 1.20 4.07
N MET A 217 -4.62 1.76 3.90
CA MET A 217 -5.58 1.92 5.00
C MET A 217 -6.02 0.56 5.57
N SER A 218 -6.33 -0.41 4.71
CA SER A 218 -6.75 -1.76 5.11
C SER A 218 -5.63 -2.55 5.78
N ASP A 219 -4.43 -2.48 5.22
CA ASP A 219 -3.24 -3.17 5.72
C ASP A 219 -2.81 -2.56 7.06
N TYR A 220 -2.87 -1.22 7.20
CA TYR A 220 -2.62 -0.53 8.47
C TYR A 220 -3.55 -1.00 9.60
N GLN A 221 -4.85 -1.09 9.33
CA GLN A 221 -5.84 -1.53 10.30
C GLN A 221 -5.56 -2.97 10.75
N THR A 222 -5.34 -3.87 9.78
CA THR A 222 -5.07 -5.29 10.04
C THR A 222 -3.79 -5.45 10.87
N LEU A 223 -2.75 -4.69 10.52
CA LEU A 223 -1.47 -4.74 11.19
C LEU A 223 -1.55 -4.22 12.62
N SER A 224 -2.24 -3.09 12.83
CA SER A 224 -2.46 -2.51 14.17
C SER A 224 -3.21 -3.50 15.09
N ILE A 225 -4.28 -4.12 14.58
CA ILE A 225 -5.07 -5.11 15.35
C ILE A 225 -4.23 -6.34 15.69
N ASN A 226 -3.42 -6.82 14.75
CA ASN A 226 -2.55 -7.97 15.00
C ASN A 226 -1.51 -7.66 16.08
N ILE A 227 -0.94 -6.44 16.08
CA ILE A 227 -0.01 -6.00 17.12
C ILE A 227 -0.73 -5.87 18.47
N TYR A 228 -1.97 -5.36 18.50
CA TYR A 228 -2.74 -5.29 19.75
C TYR A 228 -3.04 -6.66 20.37
N ARG A 229 -3.22 -7.70 19.55
CA ARG A 229 -3.54 -9.07 20.01
C ARG A 229 -2.31 -9.88 20.41
N ASN A 230 -1.27 -9.85 19.57
CA ASN A 230 -0.13 -10.76 19.67
C ASN A 230 1.17 -10.05 20.09
N GLY A 231 1.09 -8.75 20.39
CA GLY A 231 2.24 -7.90 20.67
C GLY A 231 3.14 -7.72 19.44
N PHE A 232 4.35 -7.20 19.68
CA PHE A 232 5.33 -6.95 18.61
C PHE A 232 5.95 -8.21 18.00
N LYS A 233 5.60 -9.41 18.49
CA LYS A 233 6.06 -10.70 17.93
C LYS A 233 5.55 -10.94 16.51
N VAL A 234 4.49 -10.26 16.09
CA VAL A 234 3.93 -10.33 14.72
C VAL A 234 4.92 -9.83 13.67
N ILE A 235 5.75 -8.84 14.04
CA ILE A 235 6.69 -8.20 13.13
C ILE A 235 8.06 -8.23 13.81
N PRO A 236 8.81 -9.34 13.70
CA PRO A 236 10.12 -9.47 14.36
C PRO A 236 11.12 -8.41 13.88
N GLU A 237 10.90 -7.88 12.68
CA GLU A 237 11.65 -6.80 12.07
C GLU A 237 11.57 -5.49 12.87
N MET A 238 10.44 -5.20 13.54
CA MET A 238 10.30 -4.03 14.42
C MET A 238 11.30 -4.07 15.58
N ALA A 239 11.44 -5.22 16.23
CA ALA A 239 12.33 -5.35 17.37
C ALA A 239 13.81 -5.25 16.97
N LYS A 240 14.15 -5.66 15.73
CA LYS A 240 15.54 -5.70 15.26
C LYS A 240 16.02 -4.37 14.66
N TRP A 241 15.16 -3.65 13.96
CA TRP A 241 15.58 -2.50 13.13
C TRP A 241 15.31 -1.14 13.77
N LEU A 242 14.44 -1.09 14.77
CA LEU A 242 13.86 0.15 15.29
C LEU A 242 14.52 0.55 16.62
N ASP A 243 15.26 1.66 16.58
CA ASP A 243 15.78 2.34 17.76
C ASP A 243 14.85 3.50 18.14
N ALA A 244 14.92 3.99 19.38
CA ALA A 244 14.11 5.14 19.83
C ALA A 244 14.22 6.34 18.87
N PHE A 245 15.42 6.64 18.39
CA PHE A 245 15.65 7.68 17.38
C PHE A 245 14.91 7.42 16.05
N LYS A 246 14.91 6.16 15.57
CA LYS A 246 14.24 5.78 14.32
C LYS A 246 12.73 5.82 14.45
N VAL A 247 12.18 5.46 15.62
CA VAL A 247 10.74 5.59 15.93
C VAL A 247 10.31 7.05 15.88
N THR A 248 11.05 7.94 16.57
CA THR A 248 10.74 9.37 16.57
C THR A 248 10.84 9.97 15.18
N ARG A 249 11.91 9.65 14.44
CA ARG A 249 12.10 10.07 13.05
C ARG A 249 10.96 9.56 12.16
N GLY A 250 10.60 8.29 12.25
CA GLY A 250 9.51 7.70 11.46
C GLY A 250 8.17 8.41 11.70
N THR A 251 7.88 8.76 12.96
CA THR A 251 6.63 9.44 13.33
C THR A 251 6.50 10.83 12.70
N ILE A 252 7.59 11.58 12.62
CA ILE A 252 7.60 12.95 12.05
C ILE A 252 7.64 12.89 10.53
N LEU A 253 8.45 12.01 9.94
CA LEU A 253 8.72 12.00 8.50
C LEU A 253 7.68 11.22 7.68
N TYR A 254 7.04 10.20 8.26
CA TYR A 254 6.15 9.29 7.52
C TYR A 254 5.06 10.02 6.70
N PRO A 255 4.28 10.97 7.27
CA PRO A 255 3.21 11.61 6.51
C PRO A 255 3.69 12.32 5.24
N SER A 256 4.86 12.97 5.31
CA SER A 256 5.46 13.67 4.18
C SER A 256 6.09 12.70 3.18
N TYR A 257 6.74 11.64 3.67
CA TYR A 257 7.31 10.58 2.82
C TYR A 257 6.22 9.88 2.01
N GLN A 258 5.08 9.56 2.62
CA GLN A 258 3.96 8.92 1.93
C GLN A 258 3.47 9.76 0.74
N VAL A 259 3.35 11.07 0.92
CA VAL A 259 2.91 11.99 -0.14
C VAL A 259 3.96 12.08 -1.25
N ALA A 260 5.24 12.26 -0.91
CA ALA A 260 6.32 12.36 -1.89
C ALA A 260 6.46 11.08 -2.73
N VAL A 261 6.37 9.92 -2.08
CA VAL A 261 6.47 8.61 -2.73
C VAL A 261 5.25 8.34 -3.62
N MET A 262 4.06 8.85 -3.26
CA MET A 262 2.89 8.81 -4.14
C MET A 262 3.07 9.65 -5.42
N VAL A 263 3.72 10.82 -5.34
CA VAL A 263 4.06 11.63 -6.53
C VAL A 263 5.05 10.88 -7.42
N CYS A 264 6.13 10.38 -6.84
CA CYS A 264 7.15 9.63 -7.58
C CYS A 264 6.54 8.39 -8.23
N GLY A 265 5.70 7.66 -7.49
CA GLY A 265 4.98 6.49 -7.97
C GLY A 265 4.04 6.81 -9.13
N TYR A 266 3.33 7.95 -9.09
CA TYR A 266 2.50 8.39 -10.20
C TYR A 266 3.29 8.55 -11.50
N TYR A 267 4.41 9.30 -11.46
CA TYR A 267 5.22 9.51 -12.66
C TYR A 267 5.88 8.22 -13.17
N LEU A 268 6.40 7.39 -12.27
CA LEU A 268 7.03 6.13 -12.65
C LEU A 268 6.01 5.15 -13.26
N GLN A 269 4.81 5.04 -12.67
CA GLN A 269 3.73 4.23 -13.21
C GLN A 269 3.23 4.77 -14.55
N ALA A 270 3.05 6.09 -14.69
CA ALA A 270 2.65 6.71 -15.94
C ALA A 270 3.66 6.41 -17.06
N LEU A 271 4.96 6.57 -16.78
CA LEU A 271 6.04 6.26 -17.73
C LEU A 271 6.02 4.77 -18.14
N LEU A 272 5.94 3.87 -17.17
CA LEU A 272 5.91 2.43 -17.41
C LEU A 272 4.68 2.03 -18.25
N TYR A 273 3.50 2.52 -17.87
CA TYR A 273 2.25 2.24 -18.59
C TYR A 273 2.25 2.83 -20.00
N THR A 274 2.80 4.04 -20.19
CA THR A 274 2.97 4.62 -21.53
C THR A 274 3.88 3.75 -22.39
N ALA A 275 5.01 3.28 -21.85
CA ALA A 275 5.91 2.38 -22.59
C ALA A 275 5.20 1.06 -22.98
N ILE A 276 4.42 0.47 -22.07
CA ILE A 276 3.64 -0.75 -22.33
C ILE A 276 2.56 -0.49 -23.40
N PHE A 277 1.83 0.61 -23.32
CA PHE A 277 0.78 0.94 -24.29
C PHE A 277 1.33 1.31 -25.67
N ILE A 278 2.48 2.00 -25.75
CA ILE A 278 3.15 2.24 -27.03
C ILE A 278 3.60 0.92 -27.65
N PHE A 279 4.24 0.04 -26.88
CA PHE A 279 4.63 -1.28 -27.36
C PHE A 279 3.41 -2.07 -27.85
N LEU A 280 2.32 -2.09 -27.07
CA LEU A 280 1.07 -2.74 -27.47
C LEU A 280 0.50 -2.13 -28.75
N SER A 281 0.51 -0.80 -28.88
CA SER A 281 0.02 -0.14 -30.07
C SER A 281 0.86 -0.47 -31.30
N VAL A 282 2.19 -0.52 -31.19
CA VAL A 282 3.06 -0.95 -32.30
C VAL A 282 2.70 -2.37 -32.74
N VAL A 283 2.54 -3.30 -31.79
CA VAL A 283 2.17 -4.69 -32.09
C VAL A 283 0.81 -4.78 -32.77
N VAL A 284 -0.19 -4.03 -32.29
CA VAL A 284 -1.54 -3.98 -32.87
C VAL A 284 -1.51 -3.37 -34.27
N THR A 285 -0.83 -2.24 -34.47
CA THR A 285 -0.71 -1.57 -35.77
C THR A 285 0.00 -2.47 -36.79
N MET A 286 1.11 -3.13 -36.41
CA MET A 286 1.79 -4.07 -37.30
C MET A 286 0.88 -5.24 -37.71
N ASN A 287 0.11 -5.80 -36.79
CA ASN A 287 -0.77 -6.93 -37.07
C ASN A 287 -2.05 -6.55 -37.83
N ALA A 288 -2.58 -5.34 -37.62
CA ALA A 288 -3.80 -4.89 -38.26
C ALA A 288 -3.60 -4.37 -39.69
N PHE A 289 -2.44 -3.77 -39.98
CA PHE A 289 -2.23 -3.02 -41.22
C PHE A 289 -1.13 -3.59 -42.13
N THR A 290 -0.32 -4.55 -41.67
CA THR A 290 0.63 -5.24 -42.54
C THR A 290 0.07 -6.60 -42.94
N ASN A 291 0.15 -6.97 -44.23
CA ASN A 291 -0.13 -8.35 -44.70
C ASN A 291 0.80 -9.42 -44.06
N LYS A 292 1.81 -8.96 -43.31
CA LYS A 292 2.61 -9.79 -42.42
C LYS A 292 1.85 -9.89 -41.12
N ASP A 293 1.09 -10.97 -41.03
CA ASP A 293 0.53 -11.62 -39.85
C ASP A 293 1.59 -11.83 -38.75
N PHE A 294 2.31 -10.82 -38.25
CA PHE A 294 3.48 -11.01 -37.39
C PHE A 294 3.10 -11.76 -36.11
N LEU A 295 2.01 -11.36 -35.46
CA LEU A 295 1.53 -11.99 -34.24
C LEU A 295 1.02 -13.41 -34.55
N VAL A 296 0.29 -13.59 -35.65
CA VAL A 296 -0.25 -14.90 -36.08
C VAL A 296 0.87 -15.85 -36.52
N GLN A 297 1.90 -15.38 -37.22
CA GLN A 297 3.10 -16.14 -37.60
C GLN A 297 3.95 -16.49 -36.37
N PHE A 298 4.12 -15.54 -35.45
CA PHE A 298 4.78 -15.80 -34.18
C PHE A 298 4.01 -16.87 -33.38
N LEU A 299 2.69 -16.73 -33.21
CA LEU A 299 1.88 -17.75 -32.55
C LEU A 299 1.96 -19.09 -33.28
N ARG A 300 1.85 -19.09 -34.62
CA ARG A 300 1.91 -20.30 -35.46
C ARG A 300 3.24 -21.04 -35.35
N ASN A 301 4.33 -20.31 -35.16
CA ASN A 301 5.66 -20.91 -35.00
C ASN A 301 5.90 -21.42 -33.57
N TRP A 302 5.40 -20.69 -32.55
CA TRP A 302 5.71 -20.98 -31.15
C TRP A 302 4.69 -21.88 -30.43
N TRP A 303 3.44 -22.00 -30.92
CA TRP A 303 2.39 -22.79 -30.26
C TRP A 303 2.74 -24.27 -30.08
N PRO A 304 3.42 -25.00 -31.00
CA PRO A 304 3.72 -26.41 -30.78
C PRO A 304 4.72 -26.57 -29.63
N GLY A 305 5.69 -25.66 -29.54
CA GLY A 305 6.67 -25.65 -28.44
C GLY A 305 5.99 -25.40 -27.09
N ILE A 306 5.09 -24.41 -27.01
CA ILE A 306 4.34 -24.12 -25.79
C ILE A 306 3.44 -25.32 -25.41
N LEU A 307 2.79 -25.96 -26.37
CA LEU A 307 1.96 -27.14 -26.14
C LEU A 307 2.77 -28.32 -25.59
N VAL A 308 3.92 -28.63 -26.21
CA VAL A 308 4.79 -29.71 -25.73
C VAL A 308 5.33 -29.39 -24.33
N MET A 309 5.75 -28.15 -24.09
CA MET A 309 6.25 -27.72 -22.78
C MET A 309 5.19 -27.82 -21.68
N THR A 310 3.94 -27.42 -21.97
CA THR A 310 2.83 -27.51 -21.03
C THR A 310 2.40 -28.95 -20.79
N ALA A 311 2.33 -29.79 -21.84
CA ALA A 311 2.02 -31.20 -21.72
C ALA A 311 3.04 -31.94 -20.84
N PHE A 312 4.34 -31.69 -21.05
CA PHE A 312 5.39 -32.28 -20.21
C PHE A 312 5.28 -31.83 -18.75
N GLY A 313 4.98 -30.55 -18.50
CA GLY A 313 4.74 -30.03 -17.16
C GLY A 313 3.54 -30.69 -16.46
N ILE A 314 2.46 -30.95 -17.20
CA ILE A 314 1.28 -31.67 -16.68
C ILE A 314 1.64 -33.12 -16.36
N ILE A 315 2.35 -33.81 -17.25
CA ILE A 315 2.82 -35.19 -17.03
C ILE A 315 3.72 -35.25 -15.79
N GLN A 316 4.61 -34.27 -15.60
CA GLN A 316 5.48 -34.17 -14.44
C GLN A 316 4.69 -33.97 -13.15
N GLN A 317 3.69 -33.08 -13.13
CA GLN A 317 2.82 -32.91 -11.97
C GLN A 317 2.01 -34.17 -11.65
N LEU A 318 1.49 -34.85 -12.67
CA LEU A 318 0.76 -36.12 -12.51
C LEU A 318 1.68 -37.22 -11.97
N ALA A 319 2.89 -37.35 -12.50
CA ALA A 319 3.86 -38.33 -12.03
C ALA A 319 4.26 -38.08 -10.57
N ILE A 320 4.51 -36.83 -10.18
CA ILE A 320 4.78 -36.47 -8.78
C ILE A 320 3.60 -36.87 -7.89
N ARG A 321 2.37 -36.56 -8.30
CA ARG A 321 1.17 -36.80 -7.48
C ARG A 321 0.78 -38.28 -7.37
N TYR A 322 0.96 -39.08 -8.42
CA TYR A 322 0.45 -40.45 -8.47
C TYR A 322 1.52 -41.53 -8.35
N LEU A 323 2.75 -41.29 -8.83
CA LEU A 323 3.82 -42.30 -8.85
C LEU A 323 4.81 -42.11 -7.70
N PHE A 324 5.17 -40.88 -7.36
CA PHE A 324 6.28 -40.61 -6.44
C PHE A 324 5.85 -40.28 -5.00
N THR A 325 4.71 -39.60 -4.81
CA THR A 325 4.24 -39.20 -3.47
C THR A 325 3.31 -40.22 -2.83
N GLN A 326 3.51 -40.47 -1.53
CA GLN A 326 2.68 -41.34 -0.72
C GLN A 326 1.31 -40.69 -0.46
N HIS A 327 0.25 -41.50 -0.43
CA HIS A 327 -1.14 -41.05 -0.24
C HIS A 327 -1.59 -39.92 -1.19
N ARG A 328 -1.12 -39.92 -2.45
CA ARG A 328 -1.49 -38.94 -3.49
C ARG A 328 -1.17 -37.47 -3.13
N GLY A 329 -0.08 -37.26 -2.38
CA GLY A 329 0.40 -35.94 -1.96
C GLY A 329 -0.14 -35.45 -0.62
N LYS A 330 -0.76 -36.32 0.19
CA LYS A 330 -1.25 -35.97 1.54
C LYS A 330 -0.21 -36.15 2.64
N SER A 331 0.88 -36.87 2.37
CA SER A 331 1.98 -37.09 3.30
C SER A 331 3.31 -36.83 2.58
N TYR A 332 4.31 -36.36 3.33
CA TYR A 332 5.66 -36.02 2.81
C TYR A 332 6.52 -37.26 2.48
N GLY A 333 5.95 -38.46 2.50
CA GLY A 333 6.65 -39.71 2.18
C GLY A 333 6.77 -39.98 0.68
N PHE A 334 7.85 -40.64 0.28
CA PHE A 334 8.09 -41.10 -1.09
C PHE A 334 7.98 -42.62 -1.17
N ASN A 335 7.20 -43.14 -2.13
CA ASN A 335 7.02 -44.59 -2.27
C ASN A 335 8.15 -45.27 -3.07
N ASN A 336 8.77 -44.58 -4.03
CA ASN A 336 9.73 -45.17 -4.98
C ASN A 336 10.90 -44.23 -5.29
N VAL A 337 11.82 -44.08 -4.33
CA VAL A 337 12.95 -43.16 -4.40
C VAL A 337 13.86 -43.42 -5.63
N ARG A 338 14.10 -44.69 -5.99
CA ARG A 338 14.95 -45.04 -7.14
C ARG A 338 14.35 -44.62 -8.49
N SER A 339 13.03 -44.76 -8.65
CA SER A 339 12.32 -44.31 -9.86
C SER A 339 12.28 -42.79 -9.94
N LEU A 340 12.11 -42.11 -8.80
CA LEU A 340 12.18 -40.65 -8.71
C LEU A 340 13.55 -40.11 -9.15
N GLN A 341 14.65 -40.76 -8.74
CA GLN A 341 16.01 -40.36 -9.15
C GLN A 341 16.20 -40.49 -10.67
N LEU A 342 15.76 -41.59 -11.28
CA LEU A 342 15.85 -41.79 -12.72
C LEU A 342 14.99 -40.78 -13.48
N TYR A 343 13.77 -40.54 -13.02
CA TYR A 343 12.87 -39.55 -13.61
C TYR A 343 13.43 -38.13 -13.51
N HIS A 344 14.03 -37.77 -12.37
CA HIS A 344 14.68 -36.47 -12.19
C HIS A 344 15.84 -36.27 -13.16
N PHE A 345 16.65 -37.31 -13.41
CA PHE A 345 17.72 -37.27 -14.40
C PHE A 345 17.19 -36.98 -15.81
N PHE A 346 16.18 -37.70 -16.27
CA PHE A 346 15.57 -37.48 -17.60
C PHE A 346 14.85 -36.12 -17.71
N SER A 347 14.16 -35.70 -16.65
CA SER A 347 13.43 -34.43 -16.60
C SER A 347 14.36 -33.21 -16.46
N SER A 348 15.65 -33.40 -16.18
CA SER A 348 16.60 -32.32 -15.91
C SER A 348 16.72 -31.34 -17.08
N PHE A 349 16.78 -31.84 -18.32
CA PHE A 349 16.91 -30.97 -19.51
C PHE A 349 15.68 -30.06 -19.68
N TYR A 350 14.48 -30.61 -19.52
CA TYR A 350 13.24 -29.84 -19.52
C TYR A 350 13.22 -28.79 -18.41
N ASN A 351 13.61 -29.16 -17.19
CA ASN A 351 13.63 -28.25 -16.04
C ASN A 351 14.61 -27.07 -16.26
N VAL A 352 15.73 -27.28 -16.96
CA VAL A 352 16.65 -26.19 -17.33
C VAL A 352 15.98 -25.21 -18.30
N LEU A 353 15.30 -25.69 -19.35
CA LEU A 353 14.58 -24.82 -20.29
C LEU A 353 13.44 -24.06 -19.61
N PHE A 354 12.65 -24.75 -18.79
CA PHE A 354 11.60 -24.12 -18.00
C PHE A 354 12.16 -23.09 -17.00
N GLY A 355 13.31 -23.40 -16.38
CA GLY A 355 14.05 -22.48 -15.52
C GLY A 355 14.50 -21.22 -16.24
N LEU A 356 14.95 -21.31 -17.49
CA LEU A 356 15.34 -20.16 -18.31
C LEU A 356 14.13 -19.26 -18.61
N ILE A 357 13.01 -19.86 -19.05
CA ILE A 357 11.75 -19.12 -19.31
C ILE A 357 11.24 -18.45 -18.03
N SER A 358 11.25 -19.17 -16.91
CA SER A 358 10.87 -18.63 -15.61
C SER A 358 11.81 -17.50 -15.17
N GLY A 359 13.11 -17.64 -15.42
CA GLY A 359 14.11 -16.60 -15.17
C GLY A 359 13.83 -15.32 -15.95
N PHE A 360 13.55 -15.44 -17.25
CA PHE A 360 13.12 -14.29 -18.08
C PHE A 360 11.83 -13.67 -17.56
N GLY A 361 10.86 -14.50 -17.16
CA GLY A 361 9.63 -14.05 -16.52
C GLY A 361 9.87 -13.24 -15.23
N ARG A 362 10.87 -13.61 -14.42
CA ARG A 362 11.25 -12.83 -13.22
C ARG A 362 11.85 -11.48 -13.60
N VAL A 363 12.70 -11.42 -14.61
CA VAL A 363 13.29 -10.16 -15.10
C VAL A 363 12.19 -9.19 -15.58
N LEU A 364 11.12 -9.69 -16.18
CA LEU A 364 9.99 -8.86 -16.64
C LEU A 364 9.00 -8.50 -15.53
N TYR A 365 8.55 -9.47 -14.74
CA TYR A 365 7.48 -9.25 -13.76
C TYR A 365 7.97 -8.48 -12.53
N CYS A 366 9.19 -8.70 -12.05
CA CYS A 366 9.68 -8.06 -10.81
C CYS A 366 9.73 -6.53 -10.89
N PRO A 367 10.28 -5.90 -11.95
CA PRO A 367 10.26 -4.43 -12.08
C PRO A 367 8.83 -3.88 -12.17
N VAL A 368 7.95 -4.54 -12.93
CA VAL A 368 6.56 -4.12 -13.10
C VAL A 368 5.79 -4.18 -11.78
N SER A 369 5.90 -5.29 -11.04
CA SER A 369 5.26 -5.42 -9.73
C SER A 369 5.83 -4.43 -8.72
N SER A 370 7.13 -4.16 -8.78
CA SER A 370 7.79 -3.19 -7.89
C SER A 370 7.34 -1.76 -8.19
N ALA A 371 7.20 -1.40 -9.47
CA ALA A 371 6.70 -0.08 -9.88
C ALA A 371 5.23 0.14 -9.50
N MET A 372 4.40 -0.91 -9.54
CA MET A 372 3.01 -0.83 -9.04
C MET A 372 2.94 -0.61 -7.53
N CYS A 373 3.88 -1.20 -6.78
CA CYS A 373 3.96 -1.06 -5.33
C CYS A 373 4.80 0.13 -4.86
N ILE A 374 5.52 0.83 -5.75
CA ILE A 374 6.46 1.88 -5.32
C ILE A 374 5.78 3.02 -4.55
N SER A 375 4.50 3.28 -4.82
CA SER A 375 3.74 4.35 -4.17
C SER A 375 3.36 4.01 -2.71
N ARG A 376 3.63 2.78 -2.29
CA ARG A 376 3.28 2.21 -0.99
C ARG A 376 4.51 2.10 -0.10
N LEU A 377 4.42 2.62 1.11
CA LEU A 377 5.47 2.50 2.13
C LEU A 377 5.27 1.31 3.09
N ASP A 378 4.07 0.72 3.09
CA ASP A 378 3.73 -0.40 3.96
C ASP A 378 4.37 -1.73 3.49
N ILE A 379 4.71 -1.83 2.21
CA ILE A 379 5.44 -2.97 1.63
C ILE A 379 6.76 -2.48 1.08
N SER A 380 7.86 -3.07 1.52
CA SER A 380 9.15 -2.82 0.89
C SER A 380 9.28 -3.63 -0.41
N PRO A 381 9.72 -3.03 -1.52
CA PRO A 381 10.05 -3.77 -2.75
C PRO A 381 11.34 -4.59 -2.60
N LEU A 382 12.12 -4.38 -1.53
CA LEU A 382 13.37 -5.08 -1.27
C LEU A 382 13.13 -6.47 -0.65
N ALA A 383 14.10 -7.37 -0.84
CA ALA A 383 14.07 -8.67 -0.16
C ALA A 383 14.23 -8.51 1.36
N LYS A 384 13.58 -9.37 2.15
CA LYS A 384 13.61 -9.37 3.63
C LYS A 384 14.97 -9.06 4.30
N PRO A 385 16.11 -9.65 3.89
CA PRO A 385 17.38 -9.36 4.58
C PRO A 385 17.89 -7.92 4.39
N ILE A 386 17.49 -7.24 3.31
CA ILE A 386 17.95 -5.89 2.95
C ILE A 386 16.85 -4.83 3.12
N GLN A 387 15.68 -5.22 3.63
CA GLN A 387 14.53 -4.34 3.84
C GLN A 387 14.81 -3.23 4.87
N SER A 388 15.80 -3.39 5.75
CA SER A 388 16.27 -2.32 6.66
C SER A 388 16.92 -1.14 5.93
N VAL A 389 17.33 -1.30 4.67
CA VAL A 389 17.90 -0.23 3.84
C VAL A 389 16.81 0.70 3.29
N ASP A 390 15.57 0.21 3.22
CA ASP A 390 14.42 1.00 2.76
C ASP A 390 13.99 2.00 3.84
N THR A 391 14.45 3.24 3.69
CA THR A 391 14.16 4.33 4.63
C THR A 391 12.67 4.68 4.68
N GLY A 392 11.94 4.49 3.58
CA GLY A 392 10.50 4.71 3.53
C GLY A 392 9.74 3.69 4.36
N HIS A 393 10.09 2.41 4.18
CA HIS A 393 9.50 1.33 4.94
C HIS A 393 9.84 1.40 6.43
N VAL A 394 11.09 1.71 6.78
CA VAL A 394 11.50 1.92 8.19
C VAL A 394 10.77 3.11 8.82
N ALA A 395 10.50 4.18 8.06
CA ALA A 395 9.72 5.32 8.56
C ALA A 395 8.26 4.94 8.84
N PHE A 396 7.62 4.17 7.95
CA PHE A 396 6.28 3.60 8.19
C PHE A 396 6.26 2.72 9.44
N LEU A 397 7.26 1.85 9.60
CA LEU A 397 7.36 0.97 10.75
C LEU A 397 7.54 1.74 12.07
N GLY A 398 8.37 2.81 12.04
CA GLY A 398 8.54 3.76 13.14
C GLY A 398 7.24 4.46 13.54
N PHE A 399 6.51 4.97 12.55
CA PHE A 399 5.21 5.60 12.76
C PHE A 399 4.20 4.63 13.37
N LEU A 400 4.08 3.41 12.82
CA LEU A 400 3.17 2.39 13.32
C LEU A 400 3.50 1.97 14.76
N TYR A 401 4.79 1.80 15.07
CA TYR A 401 5.23 1.45 16.41
C TYR A 401 4.85 2.52 17.44
N ALA A 402 5.11 3.80 17.13
CA ALA A 402 4.72 4.91 17.98
C ALA A 402 3.19 5.02 18.14
N ASP A 403 2.45 4.80 17.05
CA ASP A 403 0.99 4.89 17.06
C ASP A 403 0.36 3.80 17.94
N VAL A 404 0.76 2.54 17.75
CA VAL A 404 0.25 1.40 18.53
C VAL A 404 0.54 1.60 20.02
N LEU A 405 1.73 2.07 20.39
CA LEU A 405 2.06 2.35 21.79
C LEU A 405 1.17 3.45 22.38
N LYS A 406 0.97 4.55 21.64
CA LYS A 406 0.19 5.71 22.10
C LYS A 406 -1.32 5.46 22.13
N ASN A 407 -1.82 4.70 21.15
CA ASN A 407 -3.25 4.50 20.89
C ASN A 407 -3.77 3.11 21.29
N ASN A 408 -2.99 2.32 22.04
CA ASN A 408 -3.44 1.01 22.52
C ASN A 408 -4.77 1.14 23.31
N PRO A 409 -5.89 0.55 22.82
CA PRO A 409 -7.19 0.74 23.42
C PRO A 409 -7.28 0.13 24.82
N THR A 410 -6.63 -1.03 25.02
CA THR A 410 -6.62 -1.75 26.30
C THR A 410 -5.88 -0.94 27.36
N PHE A 411 -4.71 -0.40 27.02
CA PHE A 411 -3.92 0.43 27.93
C PHE A 411 -4.68 1.70 28.30
N ARG A 412 -5.27 2.41 27.32
CA ARG A 412 -6.05 3.63 27.57
C ARG A 412 -7.28 3.38 28.44
N ALA A 413 -7.98 2.28 28.23
CA ALA A 413 -9.13 1.94 29.05
C ALA A 413 -8.74 1.53 30.47
N GLY A 414 -7.65 0.78 30.63
CA GLY A 414 -7.11 0.45 31.94
C GLY A 414 -6.72 1.71 32.71
N LEU A 415 -5.98 2.61 32.07
CA LEU A 415 -5.59 3.90 32.63
C LEU A 415 -6.81 4.76 32.98
N TRP A 416 -7.81 4.83 32.09
CA TRP A 416 -9.06 5.52 32.38
C TRP A 416 -9.83 4.89 33.55
N ALA A 417 -9.88 3.56 33.64
CA ALA A 417 -10.54 2.87 34.75
C ALA A 417 -9.87 3.20 36.09
N LEU A 418 -8.53 3.24 36.12
CA LEU A 418 -7.74 3.64 37.30
C LEU A 418 -7.94 5.12 37.68
N LEU A 419 -8.08 6.01 36.69
CA LEU A 419 -8.20 7.46 36.93
C LEU A 419 -9.63 7.94 37.16
N SER A 420 -10.63 7.18 36.73
CA SER A 420 -12.05 7.48 36.90
C SER A 420 -12.48 7.76 38.36
N PRO A 421 -11.94 7.08 39.40
CA PRO A 421 -12.28 7.34 40.80
C PRO A 421 -11.66 8.64 41.31
N TYR A 422 -10.39 8.91 40.97
CA TYR A 422 -9.68 10.13 41.37
C TYR A 422 -10.31 11.39 40.80
N GLN A 423 -10.87 11.31 39.59
CA GLN A 423 -11.59 12.42 38.97
C GLN A 423 -12.92 12.74 39.68
N GLN A 424 -13.55 11.75 40.31
CA GLN A 424 -14.79 11.96 41.09
C GLN A 424 -14.51 12.52 42.50
N SER A 425 -13.31 12.29 43.05
CA SER A 425 -12.91 12.76 44.40
C SER A 425 -12.46 14.23 44.47
N GLY A 426 -12.39 14.96 43.34
CA GLY A 426 -12.25 16.43 43.33
C GLY A 426 -10.88 17.00 43.76
N THR A 427 -9.86 16.18 43.99
CA THR A 427 -8.56 16.61 44.55
C THR A 427 -7.51 17.04 43.53
N LEU A 428 -7.71 16.83 42.23
CA LEU A 428 -6.74 17.23 41.18
C LEU A 428 -7.36 18.21 40.18
N CYS A 429 -6.75 19.39 40.08
CA CYS A 429 -7.07 20.35 39.03
C CYS A 429 -6.64 19.76 37.68
N ARG A 430 -7.57 19.75 36.72
CA ARG A 430 -7.52 18.95 35.48
C ARG A 430 -6.36 19.28 34.53
N SER A 431 -5.69 20.42 34.70
CA SER A 431 -4.45 20.79 33.99
C SER A 431 -3.23 20.00 34.46
N ASN A 432 -3.19 19.61 35.73
CA ASN A 432 -2.10 18.83 36.31
C ASN A 432 -2.26 17.33 36.02
N PHE A 433 -3.35 16.94 35.36
CA PHE A 433 -3.71 15.56 35.08
C PHE A 433 -2.82 14.96 33.98
N ASP A 434 -2.63 15.65 32.85
CA ASP A 434 -1.75 15.16 31.77
C ASP A 434 -0.27 15.17 32.21
N GLU A 435 0.12 16.11 33.08
CA GLU A 435 1.46 16.18 33.66
C GLU A 435 1.71 15.09 34.71
N ALA A 436 0.72 14.82 35.58
CA ALA A 436 0.75 13.69 36.52
C ALA A 436 0.68 12.33 35.79
N LEU A 437 -0.08 12.23 34.69
CA LEU A 437 -0.15 11.05 33.84
C LEU A 437 1.20 10.75 33.19
N MET A 438 1.86 11.79 32.66
CA MET A 438 3.19 11.67 32.08
C MET A 438 4.22 11.28 33.15
N LEU A 439 4.13 11.85 34.37
CA LEU A 439 4.98 11.49 35.50
C LEU A 439 4.78 10.05 35.98
N GLU A 440 3.54 9.57 36.09
CA GLU A 440 3.26 8.17 36.49
C GLU A 440 3.64 7.18 35.39
N VAL A 441 3.40 7.50 34.12
CA VAL A 441 3.84 6.68 32.99
C VAL A 441 5.37 6.63 32.92
N GLU A 442 6.05 7.74 33.23
CA GLU A 442 7.51 7.78 33.31
C GLU A 442 8.04 6.99 34.52
N ALA A 443 7.37 7.08 35.68
CA ALA A 443 7.71 6.30 36.87
C ALA A 443 7.47 4.79 36.65
N PHE A 444 6.38 4.42 35.97
CA PHE A 444 6.09 3.03 35.60
C PHE A 444 7.10 2.49 34.57
N ASN A 445 7.50 3.30 33.59
CA ASN A 445 8.57 2.94 32.66
C ASN A 445 9.93 2.79 33.36
N ARG A 446 10.23 3.59 34.39
CA ARG A 446 11.43 3.41 35.22
C ARG A 446 11.38 2.09 36.00
N LEU A 447 10.22 1.74 36.55
CA LEU A 447 10.01 0.46 37.24
C LEU A 447 10.16 -0.76 36.31
N ILE A 448 9.64 -0.67 35.08
CA ILE A 448 9.82 -1.73 34.07
C ILE A 448 11.30 -1.84 33.64
N ARG A 449 12.00 -0.72 33.47
CA ARG A 449 13.45 -0.76 33.15
C ARG A 449 14.26 -1.35 34.31
N GLN A 450 13.92 -1.02 35.56
CA GLN A 450 14.56 -1.62 36.73
C GLN A 450 14.31 -3.13 36.84
N SER A 451 13.11 -3.61 36.47
CA SER A 451 12.81 -5.04 36.46
C SER A 451 13.49 -5.81 35.30
N GLU A 452 13.78 -5.14 34.18
CA GLU A 452 14.59 -5.69 33.08
C GLU A 452 16.11 -5.65 33.35
N GLU A 453 16.61 -4.73 34.18
CA GLU A 453 18.02 -4.66 34.61
C GLU A 453 18.35 -5.61 35.78
N GLU A 454 17.38 -5.97 36.62
CA GLU A 454 17.57 -6.93 37.73
C GLU A 454 18.09 -8.33 37.34
N PRO A 455 17.75 -8.95 36.18
CA PRO A 455 18.37 -10.21 35.77
C PRO A 455 19.83 -10.06 35.31
N ALA A 456 20.31 -8.85 35.00
CA ALA A 456 21.71 -8.63 34.61
C ALA A 456 22.65 -8.48 35.82
N ILE A 457 22.15 -7.94 36.94
CA ILE A 457 22.97 -7.70 38.14
C ILE A 457 23.14 -8.96 38.99
N ARG A 458 22.18 -9.92 38.96
CA ARG A 458 22.30 -11.19 39.70
C ARG A 458 23.38 -12.15 39.18
N HIS A 459 23.96 -11.90 38.01
CA HIS A 459 25.08 -12.69 37.49
C HIS A 459 26.46 -12.05 37.72
N LEU A 460 26.54 -10.85 38.30
CA LEU A 460 27.81 -10.11 38.49
C LEU A 460 28.18 -9.83 39.95
N THR A 461 27.36 -10.20 40.93
CA THR A 461 27.62 -9.96 42.37
C THR A 461 27.82 -11.24 43.20
N ALA A 462 28.06 -12.39 42.56
CA ALA A 462 28.47 -13.62 43.23
C ALA A 462 30.00 -13.82 43.19
N SER A 463 30.76 -12.79 43.56
CA SER A 463 32.17 -12.89 43.95
C SER A 463 32.48 -11.67 44.79
N ASP A 464 33.05 -11.91 45.97
CA ASP A 464 33.75 -10.95 46.83
C ASP A 464 32.98 -10.21 47.95
N VAL A 465 33.18 -10.75 49.15
CA VAL A 465 33.62 -10.08 50.40
C VAL A 465 32.62 -9.99 51.58
N ASN A 466 33.19 -10.46 52.70
CA ASN A 466 32.74 -10.65 54.08
C ASN A 466 32.17 -9.43 54.83
N PRO A 467 31.54 -9.65 56.02
CA PRO A 467 30.69 -8.69 56.70
C PRO A 467 31.42 -7.92 57.81
N THR A 468 31.15 -6.62 57.95
CA THR A 468 31.28 -5.90 59.23
C THR A 468 30.30 -4.73 59.34
N LEU A 469 29.46 -4.84 60.38
CA LEU A 469 28.92 -3.79 61.26
C LEU A 469 28.55 -2.40 60.69
N GLY A 470 27.28 -2.04 60.83
CA GLY A 470 26.80 -0.67 60.69
C GLY A 470 25.27 -0.60 60.74
N THR A 471 24.74 -0.54 61.95
CA THR A 471 23.33 -0.29 62.27
C THR A 471 22.82 0.98 61.58
N GLU A 472 21.74 0.87 60.80
CA GLU A 472 20.72 1.93 60.76
C GLU A 472 19.36 1.38 60.31
N SER A 473 18.37 1.74 61.12
CA SER A 473 16.96 1.39 61.04
C SER A 473 16.35 1.84 59.72
N GLN A 474 15.73 0.93 58.97
CA GLN A 474 14.59 1.30 58.14
C GLN A 474 13.58 0.14 57.99
N SER A 475 12.35 0.53 58.28
CA SER A 475 11.10 -0.20 58.35
C SER A 475 10.85 -1.17 57.19
N VAL A 476 10.65 -2.43 57.56
CA VAL A 476 10.11 -3.50 56.74
C VAL A 476 8.65 -3.21 56.41
N VAL A 477 8.34 -2.99 55.13
CA VAL A 477 6.96 -3.08 54.61
C VAL A 477 6.84 -4.43 53.90
N TYR A 478 6.18 -5.38 54.57
CA TYR A 478 5.79 -6.66 54.00
C TYR A 478 4.75 -6.43 52.91
N TYR A 479 5.07 -6.73 51.65
CA TYR A 479 4.07 -7.04 50.63
C TYR A 479 4.07 -8.55 50.38
N GLY A 480 2.94 -9.18 50.73
CA GLY A 480 2.68 -10.60 50.54
C GLY A 480 2.73 -10.97 49.07
N SER A 481 3.63 -11.91 48.76
CA SER A 481 3.73 -12.58 47.48
C SER A 481 2.65 -13.66 47.39
N TYR A 482 1.72 -13.52 46.45
CA TYR A 482 0.90 -14.65 46.00
C TYR A 482 1.58 -15.26 44.78
N TYR A 483 2.31 -16.34 45.04
CA TYR A 483 2.77 -17.28 44.02
C TYR A 483 1.56 -18.02 43.43
N TYR A 484 1.42 -18.00 42.11
CA TYR A 484 0.72 -19.08 41.41
C TYR A 484 1.76 -20.16 41.09
N GLU A 485 1.65 -21.29 41.81
CA GLU A 485 2.35 -22.53 41.50
C GLU A 485 1.85 -23.10 40.16
N THR A 486 2.78 -23.41 39.26
CA THR A 486 2.58 -24.40 38.20
C THR A 486 3.17 -25.72 38.67
N GLY A 487 2.28 -26.69 38.90
CA GLY A 487 2.55 -28.13 38.81
C GLY A 487 1.81 -28.69 37.61
#